data_AF-A0A949EYP1-F1
#
_entry.id   AF-A0A949EYP1-F1
#
_cell.length_a   1.000
_cell.length_b   1.000
_cell.length_c   1.000
_cell.angle_alpha   90.00
_cell.angle_beta   90.00
_cell.angle_gamma   90.00
#
_symmetry.space_group_name_H-M   'P 1'
#
loop_
_entity.id
_entity.type
_entity.pdbx_description
1 polymer ?
#
loop_
_entity_poly.entity_id
_entity_poly.type
_entity_poly.pdbx_seq_one_letter_code
_entity_poly.pdbx_strand_id
1 'polypeptide(L)'
;MNKTQKLILAIFVPIIFFFIALVIADNLGVTRVADYKKLPSYTNNPFDWGKIWYAWLLYSASCCLFEFLLFRDKKVIAKRNKED
;
A
#
# COMPACT_ATOMS: atom_id res chain seq x y z
N MET A 1 11.48 -8.76 -18.85
CA MET A 1 11.17 -9.53 -17.64
C MET A 1 10.39 -10.79 -18.02
N ASN A 2 10.75 -11.95 -17.49
CA ASN A 2 10.06 -13.20 -17.86
C ASN A 2 8.63 -13.23 -17.28
N LYS A 3 7.69 -13.95 -17.92
CA LYS A 3 6.26 -13.96 -17.51
C LYS A 3 6.10 -14.32 -16.03
N THR A 4 6.87 -15.29 -15.55
CA THR A 4 6.87 -15.77 -14.17
C THR A 4 7.37 -14.72 -13.18
N GLN A 5 8.47 -14.03 -13.50
CA GLN A 5 9.01 -12.95 -12.65
C GLN A 5 8.04 -11.78 -12.51
N LYS A 6 7.32 -11.47 -13.60
CA LYS A 6 6.29 -10.42 -13.61
C LYS A 6 5.13 -10.74 -12.68
N LEU A 7 4.66 -11.99 -12.69
CA LEU A 7 3.61 -12.46 -11.79
C LEU A 7 4.05 -12.38 -10.33
N ILE A 8 5.27 -12.84 -10.04
CA ILE A 8 5.85 -12.78 -8.69
C ILE A 8 5.87 -11.32 -8.21
N LEU A 9 6.36 -10.39 -9.03
CA LEU A 9 6.42 -8.97 -8.69
C LEU A 9 5.03 -8.35 -8.47
N ALA A 10 4.04 -8.71 -9.30
CA ALA A 10 2.65 -8.26 -9.17
C ALA A 10 2.00 -8.66 -7.84
N ILE A 11 2.42 -9.79 -7.25
CA ILE A 11 1.91 -10.27 -5.97
C ILE A 11 2.73 -9.71 -4.81
N PHE A 12 4.07 -9.68 -4.95
CA PHE A 12 4.97 -9.35 -3.86
C PHE A 12 4.96 -7.86 -3.50
N VAL A 13 4.83 -6.98 -4.50
CA VAL A 13 4.85 -5.53 -4.29
C VAL A 13 3.64 -5.02 -3.47
N PRO A 14 2.39 -5.40 -3.78
CA PRO A 14 1.24 -5.09 -2.92
C PRO A 14 1.41 -5.58 -1.48
N ILE A 15 1.95 -6.79 -1.30
CA ILE A 15 2.19 -7.37 0.04
C ILE A 15 3.19 -6.50 0.82
N ILE A 16 4.28 -6.05 0.20
CA ILE A 16 5.24 -5.15 0.85
C ILE A 16 4.59 -3.82 1.23
N PHE A 17 3.83 -3.21 0.32
CA PHE A 17 3.14 -1.96 0.62
C PHE A 17 2.13 -2.09 1.76
N PHE A 18 1.49 -3.26 1.89
CA PHE A 18 0.57 -3.55 2.98
C PHE A 18 1.31 -3.57 4.33
N PHE A 19 2.45 -4.25 4.42
CA PHE A 19 3.26 -4.25 5.64
C PHE A 19 3.79 -2.86 6.00
N ILE A 20 4.21 -2.07 5.01
CA ILE A 20 4.64 -0.68 5.23
C ILE A 20 3.48 0.16 5.79
N ALA A 21 2.28 0.02 5.22
CA ALA A 21 1.09 0.71 5.71
C ALA A 21 0.75 0.31 7.16
N LEU A 22 0.86 -0.97 7.51
CA LEU A 22 0.66 -1.45 8.88
C LEU A 22 1.69 -0.87 9.86
N VAL A 23 2.97 -0.82 9.49
CA VAL A 23 4.02 -0.20 10.33
C VAL A 23 3.74 1.29 10.53
N ILE A 24 3.35 2.00 9.47
CA ILE A 24 2.98 3.42 9.57
C ILE A 24 1.75 3.59 10.48
N ALA A 25 0.74 2.74 10.31
CA ALA A 25 -0.48 2.74 11.11
C ALA A 25 -0.19 2.50 12.60
N ASP A 26 0.68 1.55 12.91
CA ASP A 26 1.08 1.23 14.28
C ASP A 26 1.88 2.37 14.93
N ASN A 27 2.81 2.99 14.19
CA ASN A 27 3.61 4.11 14.70
C ASN A 27 2.82 5.43 14.82
N LEU A 28 1.83 5.67 13.95
CA LEU A 28 1.01 6.89 13.95
C LEU A 28 -0.29 6.76 14.74
N GLY A 29 -0.69 5.54 15.09
CA GLY A 29 -1.87 5.19 15.88
C GLY A 29 -1.83 5.66 17.34
N VAL A 30 -1.16 6.77 17.65
CA VAL A 30 -1.16 7.39 18.98
C VAL A 30 -2.54 7.96 19.23
N THR A 31 -3.44 7.16 19.79
CA THR A 31 -4.78 7.59 20.16
C THR A 31 -4.67 8.47 21.40
N ARG A 32 -4.77 9.80 21.25
CA ARG A 32 -5.04 10.68 22.39
C ARG A 32 -6.51 10.50 22.74
N VAL A 33 -6.80 9.51 23.58
CA VAL A 33 -8.10 9.43 24.25
C VAL A 33 -8.14 10.60 25.23
N ALA A 34 -8.77 11.70 24.82
CA ALA A 34 -9.02 12.84 25.70
C ALA A 34 -10.17 12.48 26.65
N ASP A 35 -9.92 11.54 27.55
CA ASP A 35 -10.77 11.33 28.71
C ASP A 35 -10.14 12.15 29.84
N TYR A 36 -10.79 13.25 30.19
CA TYR A 36 -10.34 14.32 31.09
C TYR A 36 -10.15 13.86 32.55
N LYS A 37 -10.03 12.55 32.82
CA LYS A 37 -9.91 12.01 34.17
C LYS A 37 -9.09 10.72 34.35
N LYS A 38 -8.50 10.11 33.32
CA LYS A 38 -7.65 8.92 33.51
C LYS A 38 -6.44 8.97 32.57
N LEU A 39 -5.31 8.48 33.09
CA LEU A 39 -3.99 8.32 32.43
C LEU A 39 -4.06 8.20 30.89
N PRO A 40 -3.12 8.81 30.13
CA PRO A 40 -3.06 8.61 28.70
C PRO A 40 -2.87 7.11 28.41
N SER A 41 -3.94 6.45 27.99
CA SER A 41 -3.91 5.06 27.53
C SER A 41 -3.46 5.07 26.07
N TYR A 42 -2.18 4.79 25.84
CA TYR A 42 -1.60 4.65 24.51
C TYR A 42 -2.04 3.32 23.90
N THR A 43 -3.21 3.29 23.28
CA THR A 43 -3.64 2.17 22.46
C THR A 43 -3.25 2.46 21.02
N ASN A 44 -2.24 1.76 20.51
CA ASN A 44 -1.90 1.74 19.08
C ASN A 44 -2.89 0.80 18.39
N ASN A 45 -3.95 1.36 17.80
CA ASN A 45 -4.87 0.57 16.99
C ASN A 45 -4.63 0.84 15.50
N PRO A 46 -3.89 -0.02 14.78
CA PRO A 46 -3.58 0.18 13.37
C PRO A 46 -4.81 0.12 12.45
N PHE A 47 -5.96 -0.33 12.98
CA PHE A 47 -7.24 -0.41 12.28
C PHE A 47 -8.18 0.75 12.63
N ASP A 48 -7.70 1.85 13.22
CA ASP A 48 -8.50 3.06 13.37
C ASP A 48 -8.68 3.76 12.01
N TRP A 49 -9.74 3.35 11.30
CA TRP A 49 -10.11 3.87 9.98
C TRP A 49 -10.32 5.37 9.97
N GLY A 50 -10.74 6.00 11.08
CA GLY A 50 -10.97 7.44 11.14
C GLY A 50 -9.66 8.24 11.10
N LYS A 51 -8.61 7.74 11.74
CA LYS A 51 -7.33 8.43 11.88
C LYS A 51 -6.30 8.01 10.85
N ILE A 52 -6.38 6.79 10.35
CA ILE A 52 -5.34 6.15 9.51
C ILE A 52 -5.83 6.00 8.04
N TRP A 53 -6.99 6.56 7.69
CA TRP A 53 -7.57 6.48 6.34
C TRP A 53 -6.58 6.87 5.22
N TYR A 54 -5.71 7.87 5.45
CA TYR A 54 -4.72 8.30 4.46
C TYR A 54 -3.66 7.24 4.16
N ALA A 55 -3.27 6.42 5.14
CA ALA A 55 -2.30 5.35 4.93
C ALA A 55 -2.91 4.24 4.06
N TRP A 56 -4.18 3.92 4.30
CA TRP A 56 -4.95 2.97 3.49
C TRP A 56 -5.22 3.50 2.07
N LEU A 57 -5.51 4.81 1.94
CA LEU A 57 -5.70 5.46 0.65
C LEU A 57 -4.39 5.46 -0.14
N LEU A 58 -3.27 5.79 0.49
CA LEU A 58 -1.95 5.81 -0.13
C LEU A 58 -1.49 4.39 -0.52
N TYR A 59 -1.79 3.38 0.30
CA TYR A 59 -1.63 1.97 -0.04
C TYR A 59 -2.43 1.61 -1.30
N SER A 60 -3.73 1.91 -1.32
CA SER A 60 -4.62 1.62 -2.45
C SER A 60 -4.14 2.32 -3.74
N ALA A 61 -3.80 3.61 -3.66
CA ALA A 61 -3.27 4.38 -4.78
C ALA A 61 -1.94 3.81 -5.29
N SER A 62 -1.05 3.36 -4.40
CA SER A 62 0.23 2.76 -4.77
C SER A 62 0.04 1.41 -5.47
N CYS A 63 -0.87 0.56 -4.99
CA CYS A 63 -1.24 -0.69 -5.66
C CYS A 63 -1.79 -0.44 -7.06
N CYS A 64 -2.72 0.50 -7.22
CA CYS A 64 -3.28 0.88 -8.51
C CYS A 64 -2.22 1.43 -9.48
N LEU A 65 -1.32 2.30 -9.01
CA LEU A 65 -0.24 2.85 -9.81
C LEU A 65 0.73 1.74 -10.26
N PHE A 66 1.05 0.82 -9.36
CA PHE A 66 1.94 -0.29 -9.65
C PHE A 66 1.35 -1.24 -10.70
N GLU A 67 0.08 -1.64 -10.54
CA GLU A 67 -0.63 -2.43 -11.55
C GLU A 67 -0.63 -1.72 -12.91
N PHE A 68 -0.93 -0.41 -12.94
CA PHE A 68 -0.92 0.38 -14.17
C PHE A 68 0.45 0.35 -14.85
N LEU A 69 1.54 0.58 -14.10
CA LEU A 69 2.90 0.52 -14.63
C LEU A 69 3.22 -0.87 -15.20
N LEU A 70 2.84 -1.91 -14.48
CA LEU A 70 3.07 -3.30 -14.86
C LEU A 70 2.30 -3.69 -16.14
N PHE A 71 1.08 -3.17 -16.34
CA PHE A 71 0.29 -3.40 -17.55
C PHE A 71 0.69 -2.49 -18.73
N ARG A 72 1.10 -1.24 -18.47
CA ARG A 72 1.58 -0.30 -19.50
C ARG A 72 2.80 -0.85 -20.23
N ASP A 73 3.72 -1.46 -19.48
CA ASP A 73 4.91 -2.13 -20.03
C ASP A 73 4.53 -3.21 -21.08
N LYS A 74 3.43 -3.94 -20.84
CA LYS A 74 2.92 -4.97 -21.78
C LYS A 74 2.46 -4.37 -23.12
N LYS A 75 1.79 -3.20 -23.08
CA LYS A 75 1.31 -2.51 -24.30
C LYS A 75 2.46 -1.94 -25.13
N VAL A 76 3.50 -1.41 -24.47
CA VAL A 76 4.68 -0.85 -25.16
C VAL A 76 5.50 -1.95 -25.83
N ILE A 77 5.76 -3.07 -25.14
CA ILE A 77 6.47 -4.22 -25.73
C ILE A 77 5.69 -4.83 -26.90
N ALA A 78 4.37 -4.99 -26.75
CA ALA A 78 3.53 -5.55 -27.82
C ALA A 78 3.45 -4.67 -29.07
N LYS A 79 3.69 -3.35 -28.93
CA LYS A 79 3.72 -2.42 -30.07
C LYS A 79 5.06 -2.48 -30.81
N ARG A 80 6.20 -2.56 -30.11
CA ARG A 80 7.53 -2.75 -30.74
C ARG A 80 7.58 -4.01 -31.61
N ASN A 81 7.09 -5.15 -31.11
CA ASN A 81 7.10 -6.42 -31.85
C ASN A 81 6.19 -6.46 -33.11
N LYS A 82 5.46 -5.39 -33.42
CA LYS A 82 4.62 -5.29 -34.63
C LYS A 82 5.20 -4.35 -35.70
N GLU A 83 6.20 -3.55 -35.33
CA GLU A 83 6.88 -2.59 -36.22
C GLU A 83 8.22 -3.15 -36.73
N ASP A 84 8.69 -4.26 -36.16
CA ASP A 84 9.81 -5.11 -36.63
C ASP A 84 9.27 -6.31 -37.44
#